data_AF-A0A7L3PM65-F1
#
_entry.id   AF-A0A7L3PM65-F1
#
_cell.length_a   1.000
_cell.length_b   1.000
_cell.length_c   1.000
_cell.angle_alpha   90.00
_cell.angle_beta   90.00
_cell.angle_gamma   90.00
#
_symmetry.space_group_name_H-M   'P 1'
#
loop_
_entity.id
_entity.type
_entity.pdbx_description
1 polymer ?
#
loop_
_entity_poly.entity_id
_entity_poly.type
_entity_poly.pdbx_seq_one_letter_code
_entity_poly.pdbx_strand_id
1 'polypeptide(L)'
;LALASCNVLQFGAMIKHMTGKKALSYNGYGCYCGLGGTKKPLDATDRCCHAHDCCYKKVASFWCKPMLATYKYSLVAGRITCG
;
A
#
# COMPACT_ATOMS: atom_id res chain seq x y z
N LEU A 1 16.63 6.86 20.60
CA LEU A 1 15.28 6.37 20.23
C LEU A 1 15.08 6.54 18.72
N ALA A 2 15.36 5.52 17.92
CA ALA A 2 15.04 5.51 16.49
C ALA A 2 13.72 4.75 16.31
N LEU A 3 12.60 5.45 16.43
CA LEU A 3 11.27 4.89 16.20
C LEU A 3 10.83 5.18 14.75
N ALA A 4 10.18 4.18 14.16
CA ALA A 4 9.40 4.20 12.93
C ALA A 4 10.12 3.86 11.61
N SER A 5 10.64 2.64 11.48
CA SER A 5 10.53 1.92 10.21
C SER A 5 9.16 1.24 10.14
N CYS A 6 8.12 2.00 9.79
CA CYS A 6 6.80 1.46 9.42
C CYS A 6 6.78 1.34 7.90
N ASN A 7 6.78 0.14 7.32
CA ASN A 7 6.86 0.02 5.86
C ASN A 7 5.67 0.64 5.11
N VAL A 8 4.59 0.92 5.84
CA VAL A 8 3.43 1.68 5.34
C VAL A 8 3.81 3.12 4.97
N LEU A 9 4.84 3.69 5.59
CA LEU A 9 5.35 5.03 5.27
C LEU A 9 6.00 5.06 3.88
N GLN A 10 6.80 4.04 3.55
CA GLN A 10 7.40 3.90 2.23
C GLN A 10 6.33 3.65 1.16
N PHE A 11 5.33 2.82 1.47
CA PHE A 11 4.18 2.66 0.59
C PHE A 11 3.42 3.98 0.39
N GLY A 12 3.21 4.75 1.46
CA GLY A 12 2.60 6.07 1.39
C GLY A 12 3.39 7.07 0.55
N ALA A 13 4.73 7.02 0.61
CA ALA A 13 5.59 7.83 -0.24
C ALA A 13 5.45 7.44 -1.73
N MET A 14 5.40 6.13 -2.02
CA MET A 14 5.14 5.61 -3.37
C MET A 14 3.77 6.06 -3.90
N ILE A 15 2.69 5.97 -3.10
CA ILE A 15 1.36 6.47 -3.47
C ILE A 15 1.42 7.96 -3.79
N LYS A 16 2.04 8.76 -2.91
CA LYS A 16 2.13 10.22 -3.10
C LYS A 16 2.86 10.56 -4.39
N HIS A 17 3.94 9.86 -4.70
CA HIS A 17 4.70 10.09 -5.93
C HIS A 17 3.88 9.75 -7.18
N MET A 18 3.21 8.60 -7.20
CA MET A 18 2.50 8.12 -8.41
C MET A 18 1.15 8.81 -8.64
N THR A 19 0.49 9.28 -7.58
CA THR A 19 -0.88 9.81 -7.66
C THR A 19 -0.97 11.31 -7.39
N GLY A 20 0.08 11.92 -6.83
CA GLY A 20 0.06 13.29 -6.32
C GLY A 20 -0.80 13.50 -5.06
N LYS A 21 -1.51 12.46 -4.57
CA LYS A 21 -2.41 12.54 -3.43
C LYS A 21 -1.71 12.14 -2.13
N LYS A 22 -2.19 12.66 -1.00
CA LYS A 22 -1.71 12.22 0.32
C LYS A 22 -2.16 10.76 0.53
N ALA A 23 -1.25 9.88 0.96
CA ALA A 23 -1.57 8.47 1.19
C ALA A 23 -2.75 8.26 2.17
N LEU A 24 -2.87 9.15 3.18
CA LEU A 24 -3.99 9.13 4.13
C LEU A 24 -5.36 9.33 3.48
N SER A 25 -5.44 9.94 2.28
CA SER A 25 -6.70 10.08 1.55
C SER A 25 -7.27 8.74 1.08
N TYR A 26 -6.46 7.69 1.04
CA TYR A 26 -6.90 6.33 0.74
C TYR A 26 -7.19 5.52 2.01
N ASN A 27 -6.88 6.01 3.20
CA ASN A 27 -7.14 5.27 4.43
C ASN A 27 -8.61 5.40 4.85
N GLY A 28 -9.35 4.30 4.83
CA GLY A 28 -10.79 4.27 5.05
C GLY A 28 -11.62 4.67 3.82
N TYR A 29 -11.02 4.63 2.62
CA TYR A 29 -11.74 4.91 1.38
C TYR A 29 -12.42 3.64 0.84
N GLY A 30 -13.67 3.76 0.40
CA GLY A 30 -14.41 2.64 -0.18
C GLY A 30 -14.63 1.50 0.81
N CYS A 31 -14.57 0.27 0.31
CA CYS A 31 -14.76 -0.94 1.11
C CYS A 31 -13.43 -1.62 1.48
N TYR A 32 -12.35 -1.38 0.75
CA TYR A 32 -11.08 -2.11 0.86
C TYR A 32 -9.86 -1.23 1.11
N CYS A 33 -9.86 0.06 0.80
CA CYS A 33 -8.69 0.89 1.10
C CYS A 33 -8.64 1.18 2.62
N GLY A 34 -8.00 0.30 3.39
CA GLY A 34 -7.94 0.38 4.85
C GLY A 34 -7.81 -1.00 5.50
N LEU A 35 -8.30 -1.15 6.73
CA LEU A 35 -8.35 -2.45 7.41
C LEU A 35 -9.67 -3.17 7.08
N GLY A 36 -9.61 -4.25 6.30
CA GLY A 36 -10.74 -5.17 6.10
C GLY A 36 -11.29 -5.19 4.67
N GLY A 37 -12.60 -5.42 4.54
CA GLY A 37 -13.35 -5.42 3.27
C GLY A 37 -14.04 -6.74 2.97
N THR A 38 -15.37 -6.70 2.88
CA THR A 38 -16.24 -7.89 2.69
C THR A 38 -17.29 -7.71 1.60
N LYS A 39 -17.29 -6.58 0.90
CA LYS A 39 -18.35 -6.16 -0.03
C LYS A 39 -17.78 -5.88 -1.42
N LYS A 40 -18.65 -5.73 -2.42
CA LYS A 40 -18.23 -5.35 -3.77
C LYS A 40 -17.45 -4.02 -3.75
N PRO A 41 -16.32 -3.88 -4.48
CA PRO A 41 -15.57 -2.63 -4.53
C PRO A 41 -16.44 -1.46 -5.01
N LEU A 42 -16.29 -0.31 -4.35
CA LEU A 42 -17.05 0.91 -4.64
C LEU A 42 -16.77 1.45 -6.05
N ASP A 43 -15.50 1.55 -6.42
CA ASP A 43 -15.04 2.11 -7.69
C ASP A 43 -13.73 1.44 -8.17
N ALA A 44 -13.10 2.03 -9.19
CA ALA A 44 -11.83 1.53 -9.72
C ALA A 44 -10.68 1.63 -8.69
N THR A 45 -10.65 2.69 -7.87
CA THR A 45 -9.64 2.87 -6.83
C THR A 45 -9.77 1.80 -5.76
N ASP A 46 -10.99 1.55 -5.29
CA ASP A 46 -11.28 0.54 -4.28
C ASP A 46 -10.96 -0.87 -4.77
N ARG A 47 -11.09 -1.12 -6.08
CA ARG A 47 -10.66 -2.38 -6.71
C ARG A 47 -9.14 -2.57 -6.65
N CYS A 48 -8.35 -1.50 -6.79
CA CYS A 48 -6.89 -1.57 -6.61
C CYS A 48 -6.53 -1.93 -5.17
N CYS A 49 -7.24 -1.37 -4.18
CA CYS A 49 -7.04 -1.71 -2.77
C CYS A 49 -7.41 -3.16 -2.47
N HIS A 50 -8.52 -3.66 -3.02
CA HIS A 50 -8.86 -5.07 -2.91
C HIS A 50 -7.76 -6.00 -3.47
N ALA A 51 -7.23 -5.67 -4.65
CA ALA A 51 -6.13 -6.43 -5.25
C ALA A 51 -4.85 -6.35 -4.41
N HIS A 52 -4.57 -5.19 -3.82
CA HIS A 52 -3.44 -4.99 -2.91
C HIS A 52 -3.58 -5.81 -1.62
N ASP A 53 -4.76 -5.89 -1.03
CA ASP A 53 -5.04 -6.73 0.13
C ASP A 53 -4.86 -8.22 -0.19
N CYS A 54 -5.29 -8.66 -1.38
CA CYS A 54 -5.00 -10.02 -1.86
C CYS A 54 -3.49 -10.28 -1.97
N CYS A 55 -2.73 -9.31 -2.47
CA CYS A 55 -1.27 -9.40 -2.54
C CYS A 55 -0.64 -9.51 -1.14
N TYR A 56 -1.06 -8.65 -0.20
CA TYR A 56 -0.60 -8.65 1.19
C TYR A 56 -0.90 -9.95 1.90
N LYS A 57 -2.11 -10.51 1.74
CA LYS A 57 -2.47 -11.82 2.31
C LYS A 57 -1.58 -12.94 1.76
N LYS A 58 -1.31 -12.92 0.45
CA LYS A 58 -0.44 -13.92 -0.19
C LYS A 58 1.01 -13.83 0.30
N VAL A 59 1.58 -12.64 0.46
CA VAL A 59 2.96 -12.53 0.99
C VAL A 59 3.02 -12.81 2.49
N ALA A 60 1.96 -12.50 3.23
CA ALA A 60 1.87 -12.82 4.65
C ALA A 60 1.81 -14.33 4.92
N SER A 61 1.25 -15.13 4.01
CA SER A 61 1.29 -16.59 4.13
C SER A 61 2.71 -17.16 4.04
N PHE A 62 3.67 -16.40 3.48
CA PHE A 62 5.10 -16.74 3.49
C PHE A 62 5.86 -16.13 4.68
N TRP A 63 5.16 -15.83 5.78
CA TRP A 63 5.71 -15.30 7.04
C TRP A 63 6.36 -13.91 6.91
N CYS A 64 6.09 -13.22 5.80
CA CYS A 64 6.43 -11.82 5.65
C CYS A 64 5.43 -10.96 6.43
N LYS A 65 5.88 -9.84 7.02
CA LYS A 65 5.00 -8.81 7.57
C LYS A 65 4.99 -7.62 6.60
N PRO A 66 4.10 -7.61 5.59
CA PRO A 66 4.10 -6.60 4.53
C PRO A 66 3.66 -5.21 4.98
N MET A 67 3.31 -5.00 6.26
CA MET A 67 3.14 -3.67 6.88
C MET A 67 4.39 -3.16 7.61
N LEU A 68 5.40 -4.02 7.80
CA LEU A 68 6.63 -3.70 8.54
C LEU A 68 7.92 -3.92 7.72
N ALA A 69 7.87 -4.73 6.65
CA ALA A 69 8.98 -5.02 5.75
C ALA A 69 9.46 -3.80 4.92
N THR A 70 10.65 -3.30 5.18
CA THR A 70 11.25 -2.20 4.40
C THR A 70 11.45 -2.57 2.93
N TYR A 71 11.08 -1.67 2.03
CA TYR A 71 11.26 -1.77 0.59
C TYR A 71 12.62 -1.20 0.15
N LYS A 72 13.28 -1.87 -0.79
CA LYS A 72 14.35 -1.31 -1.62
C LYS A 72 13.75 -0.90 -2.97
N TYR A 73 13.68 0.40 -3.21
CA TYR A 73 13.10 0.94 -4.43
C TYR A 73 13.70 2.30 -4.77
N SER A 74 13.55 2.69 -6.03
CA SER A 74 13.90 3.99 -6.56
C SER A 74 12.74 4.57 -7.38
N LEU A 75 12.75 5.89 -7.53
CA LEU A 75 11.77 6.64 -8.30
C LEU A 75 12.48 7.22 -9.53
N VAL A 76 12.28 6.60 -10.68
CA VAL A 76 12.99 6.97 -11.93
C VAL A 76 11.95 7.28 -12.99
N ALA A 77 12.03 8.48 -13.56
CA ALA A 77 11.17 8.94 -14.66
C ALA A 77 9.66 8.74 -14.40
N GLY A 78 9.19 9.05 -13.19
CA GLY A 78 7.77 8.93 -12.82
C GLY A 78 7.28 7.49 -12.62
N ARG A 79 8.21 6.55 -12.43
CA ARG A 79 7.91 5.14 -12.15
C ARG A 79 8.61 4.67 -10.88
N ILE A 80 8.03 3.65 -10.26
CA ILE A 80 8.64 2.93 -9.14
C ILE A 80 9.44 1.76 -9.73
N THR A 81 10.71 1.67 -9.38
CA THR A 81 11.57 0.52 -9.70
C THR A 81 12.00 -0.15 -8.40
N CYS A 82 11.64 -1.41 -8.21
CA CYS A 82 12.03 -2.21 -7.05
C CYS A 82 13.40 -2.87 -7.30
N GLY A 83 14.29 -2.84 -6.31
CA GLY A 83 15.66 -3.36 -6.42
C GLY A 83 16.62 -2.68 -5.45
#